data_AF-A0A5N7BFA2-F1
#
_entry.id   AF-A0A5N7BFA2-F1
#
_cell.length_a   1.000
_cell.length_b   1.000
_cell.length_c   1.000
_cell.angle_alpha   90.00
_cell.angle_beta   90.00
_cell.angle_gamma   90.00
#
_symmetry.space_group_name_H-M   'P 1'
#
loop_
_entity.id
_entity.type
_entity.pdbx_description
1 polymer ?
#
loop_
_entity_poly.entity_id
_entity_poly.type
_entity_poly.pdbx_seq_one_letter_code
_entity_poly.pdbx_strand_id
1 'polypeptide(L)'
;MMLNVLNIIPVFLVFQLLGSAILAQGRFVKTRRSIATAEDIAKFQLFSQYSAAAYCDHNNDDGILGSIRCIEGICPLVEAADAHTIAELNEEDIRGFVAVDDTNRLVIVSFRGSNSVRNWIKNFQFWKIEQPGQRRFWDKLFGSDKPQRGNDICSCGIHSGFYRSWQLLKDDVMDALTQARDAHSDYHVVVTGHSLGAAIATIAGAYLRTKQIPCDIYSYGSPRVGDARFADFVSNQPGLTARITHGYDPVPSVPPMSLFGIYDLGYRHIWPEYWIPDSFENGTDTIRVCRGMENLSCNGTRETGFSFEIEDHRNYLGRITACGPKFTYRDMEENWSAEDLNRLRMLVGNDNLFATHFISNRTGV
;
A
#
# COMPACT_ATOMS: atom_id res chain seq x y z
N MET A 1 40.11 -32.25 70.92
CA MET A 1 40.62 -33.14 69.85
C MET A 1 39.83 -34.44 69.97
N MET A 2 39.37 -35.01 68.85
CA MET A 2 38.44 -36.16 68.78
C MET A 2 37.00 -35.83 69.29
N LEU A 3 35.87 -36.30 68.73
CA LEU A 3 35.45 -37.61 68.15
C LEU A 3 35.35 -38.69 69.25
N ASN A 4 34.34 -39.60 69.32
CA ASN A 4 33.15 -39.91 68.50
C ASN A 4 32.10 -40.60 69.44
N VAL A 5 30.86 -41.04 69.14
CA VAL A 5 30.02 -41.25 67.93
C VAL A 5 28.53 -41.13 68.34
N LEU A 6 27.60 -40.78 67.42
CA LEU A 6 26.25 -41.42 67.33
C LEU A 6 25.56 -41.09 65.98
N ASN A 7 24.53 -41.85 65.60
CA ASN A 7 24.05 -41.98 64.20
C ASN A 7 22.52 -42.29 64.13
N ILE A 8 21.96 -42.21 62.90
CA ILE A 8 20.69 -42.79 62.40
C ILE A 8 19.40 -41.91 62.46
N ILE A 9 19.14 -41.19 61.35
CA ILE A 9 17.87 -41.10 60.54
C ILE A 9 16.60 -40.48 61.19
N PRO A 10 15.70 -39.78 60.44
CA PRO A 10 15.71 -39.38 59.02
C PRO A 10 15.77 -37.85 58.76
N VAL A 11 16.14 -37.48 57.52
CA VAL A 11 15.95 -36.12 56.97
C VAL A 11 14.76 -36.13 56.02
N PHE A 12 13.82 -35.19 56.17
CA PHE A 12 12.78 -34.92 55.17
C PHE A 12 13.29 -33.93 54.11
N LEU A 13 12.94 -34.17 52.84
CA LEU A 13 13.35 -33.29 51.74
C LEU A 13 12.64 -31.94 51.79
N VAL A 14 13.39 -30.87 51.58
CA VAL A 14 12.88 -29.58 51.09
C VAL A 14 13.60 -29.27 49.80
N PHE A 15 12.88 -29.29 48.68
CA PHE A 15 13.44 -28.98 47.36
C PHE A 15 13.73 -27.48 47.21
N GLN A 16 14.81 -27.14 46.51
CA GLN A 16 15.16 -25.74 46.22
C GLN A 16 14.23 -25.13 45.17
N LEU A 17 13.61 -24.00 45.49
CA LEU A 17 12.95 -23.13 44.51
C LEU A 17 13.94 -22.08 43.99
N LEU A 18 14.70 -22.44 42.96
CA LEU A 18 15.39 -21.46 42.12
C LEU A 18 14.36 -20.71 41.27
N GLY A 19 14.07 -19.47 41.64
CA GLY A 19 13.11 -18.62 40.93
C GLY A 19 13.65 -18.17 39.57
N SER A 20 13.15 -18.78 38.49
CA SER A 20 13.48 -18.40 37.11
C SER A 20 13.02 -16.96 36.82
N ALA A 21 13.97 -16.04 36.68
CA ALA A 21 13.70 -14.67 36.24
C ALA A 21 13.35 -14.66 34.73
N ILE A 22 12.09 -14.90 34.41
CA ILE A 22 11.58 -14.78 33.04
C ILE A 22 11.60 -13.30 32.65
N LEU A 23 12.53 -12.93 31.76
CA LEU A 23 12.50 -11.65 31.06
C LEU A 23 11.21 -11.56 30.25
N ALA A 24 10.24 -10.80 30.76
CA ALA A 24 9.00 -10.51 30.07
C ALA A 24 9.28 -9.60 28.87
N GLN A 25 9.60 -10.21 27.72
CA GLN A 25 9.63 -9.52 26.44
C GLN A 25 8.25 -8.88 26.21
N GLY A 26 8.22 -7.55 26.25
CA GLY A 26 7.00 -6.77 26.12
C GLY A 26 6.39 -6.94 24.73
N ARG A 27 5.51 -7.94 24.57
CA ARG A 27 4.62 -8.03 23.41
C ARG A 27 3.76 -6.76 23.39
N PHE A 28 4.11 -5.83 22.52
CA PHE A 28 3.32 -4.63 22.28
C PHE A 28 1.93 -5.05 21.82
N VAL A 29 0.96 -4.98 22.73
CA VAL A 29 -0.45 -5.20 22.41
C VAL A 29 -0.89 -3.98 21.61
N LYS A 30 -0.73 -4.03 20.28
CA LYS A 30 -1.30 -3.06 19.34
C LYS A 30 -2.81 -3.02 19.59
N THR A 31 -3.25 -2.03 20.37
CA THR A 31 -4.67 -1.82 20.68
C THR A 31 -5.42 -1.65 19.36
N ARG A 32 -6.56 -2.34 19.23
CA ARG A 32 -7.35 -2.38 17.97
C ARG A 32 -8.10 -1.05 17.77
N ARG A 33 -7.35 0.02 17.51
CA ARG A 33 -7.89 1.34 17.16
C ARG A 33 -8.73 1.23 15.88
N SER A 34 -9.90 1.85 15.90
CA SER A 34 -10.83 2.03 14.78
C SER A 34 -10.67 3.38 14.07
N ILE A 35 -9.85 4.27 14.62
CA ILE A 35 -9.59 5.64 14.17
C ILE A 35 -8.06 5.87 14.20
N ALA A 36 -7.54 6.61 13.21
CA ALA A 36 -6.15 7.05 13.17
C ALA A 36 -5.90 8.18 14.19
N THR A 37 -4.70 8.25 14.77
CA THR A 37 -4.31 9.33 15.68
C THR A 37 -3.79 10.55 14.92
N ALA A 38 -3.66 11.69 15.61
CA ALA A 38 -3.04 12.89 15.04
C ALA A 38 -1.60 12.64 14.55
N GLU A 39 -0.85 11.73 15.18
CA GLU A 39 0.48 11.33 14.72
C GLU A 39 0.43 10.51 13.42
N ASP A 40 -0.52 9.57 13.31
CA ASP A 40 -0.77 8.81 12.08
C ASP A 40 -1.16 9.79 10.94
N ILE A 41 -2.07 10.73 11.21
CA ILE A 41 -2.55 11.74 10.25
C ILE A 41 -1.41 12.67 9.80
N ALA A 42 -0.56 13.14 10.70
CA ALA A 42 0.60 13.97 10.35
C ALA A 42 1.60 13.23 9.44
N LYS A 43 1.82 11.94 9.68
CA LYS A 43 2.64 11.08 8.80
C LYS A 43 1.97 10.86 7.45
N PHE A 44 0.65 10.64 7.41
CA PHE A 44 -0.07 10.55 6.15
C PHE A 44 0.00 11.86 5.34
N GLN A 45 -0.06 13.00 6.02
CA GLN A 45 0.05 14.32 5.42
C GLN A 45 1.45 14.58 4.83
N LEU A 46 2.52 14.10 5.47
CA LEU A 46 3.90 14.21 4.96
C LEU A 46 4.13 13.26 3.77
N PHE A 47 3.75 11.99 3.88
CA PHE A 47 4.04 11.01 2.83
C PHE A 47 3.09 11.11 1.62
N SER A 48 1.91 11.72 1.75
CA SER A 48 1.12 12.13 0.59
C SER A 48 1.80 13.26 -0.19
N GLN A 49 2.50 14.18 0.49
CA GLN A 49 3.27 15.24 -0.16
C GLN A 49 4.55 14.70 -0.84
N TYR A 50 5.25 13.71 -0.26
CA TYR A 50 6.32 12.99 -0.98
C TYR A 50 5.79 12.21 -2.20
N SER A 51 4.59 11.63 -2.10
CA SER A 51 3.91 11.01 -3.26
C SER A 51 3.48 12.03 -4.31
N ALA A 52 3.18 13.27 -3.91
CA ALA A 52 2.88 14.38 -4.82
C ALA A 52 4.14 14.94 -5.51
N ALA A 53 5.25 15.04 -4.78
CA ALA A 53 6.54 15.46 -5.31
C ALA A 53 7.04 14.55 -6.46
N ALA A 54 6.73 13.24 -6.41
CA ALA A 54 7.05 12.30 -7.49
C ALA A 54 6.26 12.55 -8.79
N TYR A 55 5.26 13.46 -8.79
CA TYR A 55 4.62 13.94 -10.02
C TYR A 55 5.29 15.19 -10.62
N CYS A 56 6.23 15.86 -9.93
CA CYS A 56 6.90 17.05 -10.44
C CYS A 56 8.18 16.63 -11.16
N ASP A 57 8.23 16.74 -12.49
CA ASP A 57 9.31 16.14 -13.31
C ASP A 57 10.73 16.62 -12.91
N HIS A 58 10.89 17.83 -12.36
CA HIS A 58 12.14 18.36 -11.77
C HIS A 58 12.68 17.54 -10.56
N ASN A 59 11.94 16.55 -10.07
CA ASN A 59 12.40 15.63 -9.03
C ASN A 59 12.69 14.20 -9.57
N ASN A 60 12.51 13.92 -10.88
CA ASN A 60 12.52 12.54 -11.41
C ASN A 60 12.76 12.34 -12.93
N ASP A 61 12.82 13.40 -13.74
CA ASP A 61 12.92 13.33 -15.22
C ASP A 61 13.70 14.52 -15.81
N ASP A 62 14.72 15.05 -15.11
CA ASP A 62 15.59 16.11 -15.64
C ASP A 62 17.10 15.93 -15.41
N GLY A 63 17.51 14.97 -14.57
CA GLY A 63 18.91 14.65 -14.31
C GLY A 63 19.61 15.59 -13.30
N ILE A 64 18.86 16.42 -12.56
CA ILE A 64 19.39 17.39 -11.60
C ILE A 64 18.99 17.02 -10.16
N LEU A 65 19.85 16.22 -9.52
CA LEU A 65 19.73 15.93 -8.09
C LEU A 65 19.83 17.21 -7.23
N GLY A 66 18.92 17.37 -6.27
CA GLY A 66 18.84 18.57 -5.43
C GLY A 66 17.61 18.62 -4.51
N SER A 67 17.38 19.77 -3.87
CA SER A 67 16.25 19.98 -2.96
C SER A 67 14.90 19.74 -3.66
N ILE A 68 14.04 18.93 -3.07
CA ILE A 68 12.71 18.61 -3.63
C ILE A 68 11.85 19.87 -3.69
N ARG A 69 11.14 20.06 -4.80
CA ARG A 69 10.20 21.19 -5.01
C ARG A 69 8.91 20.74 -5.69
N CYS A 70 7.85 21.51 -5.47
CA CYS A 70 6.56 21.29 -6.09
C CYS A 70 6.01 22.59 -6.73
N ILE A 71 4.80 22.49 -7.28
CA ILE A 71 3.94 23.65 -7.48
C ILE A 71 3.55 24.19 -6.09
N GLU A 72 3.46 25.51 -5.96
CA GLU A 72 3.13 26.23 -4.72
C GLU A 72 1.96 25.57 -3.94
N GLY A 73 2.20 25.26 -2.67
CA GLY A 73 1.21 24.67 -1.77
C GLY A 73 0.96 23.16 -1.93
N ILE A 74 1.67 22.45 -2.83
CA ILE A 74 1.48 21.01 -3.07
C ILE A 74 2.33 20.12 -2.16
N CYS A 75 3.58 20.49 -1.85
CA CYS A 75 4.40 19.77 -0.86
C CYS A 75 5.10 20.65 0.20
N PRO A 76 4.40 21.60 0.85
CA PRO A 76 5.02 22.59 1.75
C PRO A 76 5.70 21.99 3.00
N LEU A 77 5.38 20.77 3.42
CA LEU A 77 6.11 20.08 4.51
C LEU A 77 7.43 19.47 4.03
N VAL A 78 7.52 19.13 2.74
CA VAL A 78 8.73 18.61 2.10
C VAL A 78 9.66 19.78 1.71
N GLU A 79 9.09 20.86 1.18
CA GLU A 79 9.82 22.10 0.87
C GLU A 79 10.32 22.86 2.11
N ALA A 80 9.71 22.62 3.28
CA ALA A 80 10.17 23.12 4.58
C ALA A 80 11.10 22.15 5.34
N ALA A 81 11.29 20.93 4.82
CA ALA A 81 12.29 19.99 5.29
C ALA A 81 13.59 20.15 4.51
N ASP A 82 14.71 19.78 5.12
CA ASP A 82 15.99 19.64 4.43
C ASP A 82 15.98 18.32 3.64
N ALA A 83 15.21 18.31 2.55
CA ALA A 83 14.86 17.13 1.77
C ALA A 83 15.37 17.24 0.32
N HIS A 84 16.20 16.29 -0.11
CA HIS A 84 16.87 16.33 -1.40
C HIS A 84 16.92 14.97 -2.09
N THR A 85 16.83 14.96 -3.42
CA THR A 85 16.97 13.74 -4.25
C THR A 85 18.43 13.29 -4.30
N ILE A 86 18.62 11.97 -4.23
CA ILE A 86 19.92 11.29 -4.39
C ILE A 86 19.94 10.32 -5.56
N ALA A 87 18.76 9.93 -6.08
CA ALA A 87 18.60 9.23 -7.35
C ALA A 87 17.23 9.55 -7.97
N GLU A 88 17.20 9.74 -9.28
CA GLU A 88 15.96 9.76 -10.08
C GLU A 88 15.68 8.34 -10.57
N LEU A 89 14.40 7.95 -10.61
CA LEU A 89 13.96 6.62 -11.03
C LEU A 89 13.16 6.77 -12.33
N ASN A 90 13.78 6.48 -13.48
CA ASN A 90 13.29 6.90 -14.79
C ASN A 90 13.43 5.79 -15.84
N GLU A 91 12.53 4.81 -15.78
CA GLU A 91 12.51 3.66 -16.70
C GLU A 91 11.14 3.48 -17.36
N GLU A 92 11.13 3.30 -18.69
CA GLU A 92 9.93 3.33 -19.53
C GLU A 92 9.02 4.55 -19.20
N ASP A 93 7.73 4.35 -18.92
CA ASP A 93 6.79 5.41 -18.49
C ASP A 93 6.80 5.66 -16.96
N ILE A 94 7.59 4.88 -16.21
CA ILE A 94 7.61 4.87 -14.75
C ILE A 94 8.50 6.01 -14.25
N ARG A 95 8.06 6.68 -13.18
CA ARG A 95 8.86 7.72 -12.51
C ARG A 95 8.88 7.57 -11.01
N GLY A 96 9.91 8.13 -10.39
CA GLY A 96 10.04 8.26 -8.95
C GLY A 96 11.38 8.86 -8.57
N PHE A 97 11.69 8.85 -7.28
CA PHE A 97 13.01 9.21 -6.77
C PHE A 97 13.35 8.42 -5.50
N VAL A 98 14.65 8.39 -5.20
CA VAL A 98 15.15 8.16 -3.85
C VAL A 98 15.70 9.49 -3.31
N ALA A 99 15.35 9.83 -2.08
CA ALA A 99 15.69 11.09 -1.43
C ALA A 99 16.08 10.88 0.04
N VAL A 100 16.85 11.83 0.57
CA VAL A 100 17.15 11.96 2.00
C VAL A 100 16.37 13.14 2.56
N ASP A 101 15.88 13.00 3.79
CA ASP A 101 15.24 14.04 4.60
C ASP A 101 15.97 14.14 5.94
N ASP A 102 16.91 15.08 6.04
CA ASP A 102 17.75 15.26 7.24
C ASP A 102 16.97 15.89 8.41
N THR A 103 15.81 16.50 8.14
CA THR A 103 14.92 17.09 9.16
C THR A 103 14.13 16.02 9.92
N ASN A 104 13.59 15.04 9.21
CA ASN A 104 12.84 13.92 9.79
C ASN A 104 13.70 12.65 9.98
N ARG A 105 14.95 12.65 9.50
CA ARG A 105 15.90 11.52 9.49
C ARG A 105 15.35 10.30 8.75
N LEU A 106 14.93 10.52 7.50
CA LEU A 106 14.30 9.52 6.64
C LEU A 106 15.07 9.33 5.34
N VAL A 107 14.97 8.13 4.78
CA VAL A 107 15.30 7.86 3.37
C VAL A 107 14.00 7.51 2.66
N ILE A 108 13.57 8.35 1.72
CA ILE A 108 12.30 8.24 1.02
C ILE A 108 12.52 7.56 -0.33
N VAL A 109 11.72 6.54 -0.63
CA VAL A 109 11.57 6.00 -2.00
C VAL A 109 10.15 6.30 -2.45
N SER A 110 9.99 7.21 -3.41
CA SER A 110 8.68 7.69 -3.87
C SER A 110 8.42 7.34 -5.33
N PHE A 111 7.25 6.79 -5.64
CA PHE A 111 6.87 6.38 -7.01
C PHE A 111 5.64 7.15 -7.53
N ARG A 112 5.73 7.65 -8.78
CA ARG A 112 4.67 8.35 -9.51
C ARG A 112 3.56 7.37 -9.94
N GLY A 113 2.33 7.85 -10.00
CA GLY A 113 1.23 7.16 -10.68
C GLY A 113 1.23 7.34 -12.20
N SER A 114 0.30 6.67 -12.89
CA SER A 114 0.12 6.80 -14.33
C SER A 114 -0.37 8.20 -14.73
N ASN A 115 0.18 8.77 -15.81
CA ASN A 115 -0.28 10.06 -16.37
C ASN A 115 -1.74 10.00 -16.87
N SER A 116 -2.23 8.82 -17.30
CA SER A 116 -3.67 8.57 -17.54
C SER A 116 -4.15 7.34 -16.78
N VAL A 117 -4.66 7.57 -15.56
CA VAL A 117 -5.30 6.54 -14.73
C VAL A 117 -6.51 5.92 -15.45
N ARG A 118 -7.27 6.70 -16.24
CA ARG A 118 -8.39 6.19 -17.05
C ARG A 118 -7.93 5.14 -18.06
N ASN A 119 -6.93 5.46 -18.89
CA ASN A 119 -6.43 4.53 -19.90
C ASN A 119 -5.75 3.31 -19.26
N TRP A 120 -5.07 3.51 -18.12
CA TRP A 120 -4.54 2.42 -17.31
C TRP A 120 -5.63 1.44 -16.83
N ILE A 121 -6.76 1.94 -16.30
CA ILE A 121 -7.92 1.08 -15.94
C ILE A 121 -8.52 0.38 -17.17
N LYS A 122 -8.71 1.09 -18.30
CA LYS A 122 -9.29 0.52 -19.53
C LYS A 122 -8.41 -0.53 -20.21
N ASN A 123 -7.12 -0.57 -19.91
CA ASN A 123 -6.18 -1.50 -20.52
C ASN A 123 -6.26 -2.93 -19.96
N PHE A 124 -6.72 -3.12 -18.72
CA PHE A 124 -6.94 -4.44 -18.13
C PHE A 124 -7.87 -5.31 -18.98
N GLN A 125 -7.62 -6.62 -19.04
CA GLN A 125 -8.40 -7.52 -19.89
C GLN A 125 -9.80 -7.75 -19.30
N PHE A 126 -9.93 -7.78 -17.96
CA PHE A 126 -11.22 -7.80 -17.26
C PHE A 126 -12.15 -6.63 -17.64
N TRP A 127 -11.64 -5.49 -18.09
CA TRP A 127 -12.49 -4.36 -18.50
C TRP A 127 -13.34 -4.74 -19.73
N LYS A 128 -12.75 -5.47 -20.67
CA LYS A 128 -13.22 -5.75 -22.05
C LYS A 128 -14.13 -6.99 -22.13
N ILE A 129 -14.70 -7.44 -21.01
CA ILE A 129 -15.43 -8.72 -20.90
C ILE A 129 -16.84 -8.47 -20.35
N GLU A 130 -17.78 -8.24 -21.25
CA GLU A 130 -19.15 -7.81 -20.94
C GLU A 130 -20.09 -8.97 -20.56
N GLN A 131 -19.91 -10.17 -21.11
CA GLN A 131 -20.85 -11.29 -20.96
C GLN A 131 -20.21 -12.61 -20.53
N PRO A 132 -20.97 -13.52 -19.88
CA PRO A 132 -20.46 -14.79 -19.40
C PRO A 132 -20.30 -15.87 -20.47
N GLY A 133 -19.07 -16.39 -20.63
CA GLY A 133 -18.74 -17.53 -21.48
C GLY A 133 -18.82 -18.90 -20.77
N GLN A 134 -18.46 -19.97 -21.48
CA GLN A 134 -18.46 -21.34 -20.94
C GLN A 134 -17.32 -21.56 -19.92
N ARG A 135 -17.55 -22.35 -18.86
CA ARG A 135 -16.59 -22.55 -17.76
C ARG A 135 -15.16 -22.93 -18.18
N ARG A 136 -14.99 -23.72 -19.24
CA ARG A 136 -13.66 -24.16 -19.72
C ARG A 136 -12.91 -23.12 -20.56
N PHE A 137 -13.59 -22.05 -20.98
CA PHE A 137 -13.01 -20.88 -21.65
C PHE A 137 -12.41 -19.91 -20.61
N TRP A 138 -13.10 -19.74 -19.47
CA TRP A 138 -12.73 -18.83 -18.38
C TRP A 138 -11.32 -18.99 -17.85
N ASP A 139 -10.90 -20.19 -17.45
CA ASP A 139 -9.59 -20.37 -16.83
C ASP A 139 -8.42 -20.15 -17.82
N LYS A 140 -8.70 -20.18 -19.13
CA LYS A 140 -7.76 -19.80 -20.19
C LYS A 140 -7.80 -18.31 -20.54
N LEU A 141 -8.94 -17.63 -20.32
CA LEU A 141 -9.10 -16.18 -20.57
C LEU A 141 -8.58 -15.34 -19.39
N PHE A 142 -9.00 -15.67 -18.17
CA PHE A 142 -8.65 -14.93 -16.95
C PHE A 142 -7.31 -15.38 -16.36
N GLY A 143 -6.68 -16.43 -16.90
CA GLY A 143 -5.40 -16.94 -16.42
C GLY A 143 -4.27 -15.91 -16.49
N SER A 144 -4.36 -14.94 -17.41
CA SER A 144 -3.42 -13.80 -17.55
C SER A 144 -3.78 -12.59 -16.67
N ASP A 145 -5.07 -12.26 -16.51
CA ASP A 145 -5.53 -11.20 -15.59
C ASP A 145 -5.17 -11.50 -14.13
N LYS A 146 -5.10 -12.79 -13.74
CA LYS A 146 -4.85 -13.24 -12.36
C LYS A 146 -3.42 -12.91 -11.85
N PRO A 147 -3.23 -12.75 -10.53
CA PRO A 147 -1.89 -12.55 -9.96
C PRO A 147 -0.96 -13.73 -10.25
N GLN A 148 0.21 -13.46 -10.82
CA GLN A 148 1.18 -14.45 -11.30
C GLN A 148 2.21 -14.81 -10.22
N ARG A 149 2.62 -16.08 -10.19
CA ARG A 149 3.67 -16.60 -9.28
C ARG A 149 5.03 -16.62 -9.98
N GLY A 150 6.10 -16.76 -9.19
CA GLY A 150 7.48 -16.78 -9.70
C GLY A 150 8.25 -15.47 -9.50
N ASN A 151 7.76 -14.60 -8.61
CA ASN A 151 8.51 -13.44 -8.12
C ASN A 151 9.58 -13.85 -7.09
N ASP A 152 10.52 -12.95 -6.80
CA ASP A 152 11.61 -13.14 -5.83
C ASP A 152 11.28 -12.67 -4.40
N ILE A 153 10.01 -12.38 -4.11
CA ILE A 153 9.52 -11.82 -2.84
C ILE A 153 8.85 -12.90 -1.97
N CYS A 154 7.87 -13.64 -2.52
CA CYS A 154 7.14 -14.66 -1.78
C CYS A 154 6.54 -15.78 -2.67
N SER A 155 6.14 -16.88 -2.02
CA SER A 155 5.34 -17.97 -2.63
C SER A 155 3.87 -17.55 -2.81
N CYS A 156 3.68 -16.46 -3.54
CA CYS A 156 2.48 -15.63 -3.66
C CYS A 156 2.25 -15.19 -5.12
N GLY A 157 1.05 -14.72 -5.43
CA GLY A 157 0.73 -14.15 -6.74
C GLY A 157 0.79 -12.62 -6.71
N ILE A 158 1.41 -11.98 -7.71
CA ILE A 158 1.48 -10.53 -7.88
C ILE A 158 0.99 -10.16 -9.28
N HIS A 159 0.32 -9.01 -9.45
CA HIS A 159 -0.01 -8.52 -10.79
C HIS A 159 1.26 -8.33 -11.64
N SER A 160 1.29 -8.96 -12.82
CA SER A 160 2.48 -9.01 -13.69
C SER A 160 2.95 -7.62 -14.13
N GLY A 161 2.04 -6.69 -14.41
CA GLY A 161 2.38 -5.31 -14.76
C GLY A 161 3.11 -4.59 -13.63
N PHE A 162 2.57 -4.61 -12.41
CA PHE A 162 3.20 -3.97 -11.24
C PHE A 162 4.55 -4.60 -10.90
N TYR A 163 4.65 -5.94 -10.99
CA TYR A 163 5.90 -6.63 -10.71
C TYR A 163 6.97 -6.32 -11.76
N ARG A 164 6.63 -6.22 -13.05
CA ARG A 164 7.56 -5.72 -14.08
C ARG A 164 8.01 -4.28 -13.78
N SER A 165 7.09 -3.38 -13.42
CA SER A 165 7.45 -2.01 -13.09
C SER A 165 8.39 -1.90 -11.89
N TRP A 166 8.21 -2.77 -10.88
CA TRP A 166 9.21 -2.92 -9.81
C TRP A 166 10.54 -3.48 -10.33
N GLN A 167 10.52 -4.55 -11.13
CA GLN A 167 11.76 -5.17 -11.63
C GLN A 167 12.63 -4.25 -12.50
N LEU A 168 12.05 -3.25 -13.18
CA LEU A 168 12.80 -2.24 -13.93
C LEU A 168 13.59 -1.31 -12.98
N LEU A 169 12.92 -0.72 -12.00
CA LEU A 169 13.53 0.24 -11.05
C LEU A 169 14.27 -0.41 -9.86
N LYS A 170 14.25 -1.74 -9.78
CA LYS A 170 14.68 -2.50 -8.60
C LYS A 170 16.14 -2.23 -8.24
N ASP A 171 17.01 -2.27 -9.23
CA ASP A 171 18.46 -2.23 -8.99
C ASP A 171 18.92 -0.79 -8.69
N ASP A 172 18.38 0.23 -9.39
CA ASP A 172 18.58 1.65 -9.05
C ASP A 172 18.16 1.99 -7.62
N VAL A 173 16.98 1.50 -7.20
CA VAL A 173 16.48 1.68 -5.82
C VAL A 173 17.40 1.00 -4.81
N MET A 174 17.96 -0.17 -5.13
CA MET A 174 18.88 -0.88 -4.23
C MET A 174 20.24 -0.19 -4.13
N ASP A 175 20.78 0.35 -5.22
CA ASP A 175 22.05 1.07 -5.22
C ASP A 175 21.92 2.45 -4.55
N ALA A 176 20.81 3.16 -4.76
CA ALA A 176 20.50 4.41 -4.06
C ALA A 176 20.28 4.18 -2.55
N LEU A 177 19.55 3.13 -2.16
CA LEU A 177 19.37 2.78 -0.74
C LEU A 177 20.67 2.28 -0.07
N THR A 178 21.62 1.73 -0.84
CA THR A 178 22.93 1.36 -0.32
C THR A 178 23.74 2.63 0.00
N GLN A 179 23.86 3.54 -0.97
CA GLN A 179 24.52 4.85 -0.78
C GLN A 179 23.91 5.65 0.38
N ALA A 180 22.57 5.72 0.44
CA ALA A 180 21.85 6.42 1.52
C ALA A 180 22.17 5.83 2.91
N ARG A 181 22.26 4.50 3.03
CA ARG A 181 22.50 3.83 4.32
C ARG A 181 23.97 3.81 4.74
N ASP A 182 24.90 3.94 3.80
CA ASP A 182 26.33 4.11 4.12
C ASP A 182 26.63 5.52 4.65
N ALA A 183 25.89 6.55 4.19
CA ALA A 183 26.00 7.92 4.68
C ALA A 183 25.09 8.22 5.90
N HIS A 184 23.85 7.71 5.91
CA HIS A 184 22.80 8.01 6.91
C HIS A 184 22.30 6.72 7.58
N SER A 185 23.22 5.93 8.17
CA SER A 185 22.96 4.57 8.67
C SER A 185 21.86 4.43 9.74
N ASP A 186 21.49 5.54 10.38
CA ASP A 186 20.47 5.66 11.43
C ASP A 186 19.11 6.16 10.93
N TYR A 187 18.96 6.45 9.63
CA TYR A 187 17.73 7.01 9.06
C TYR A 187 16.72 5.91 8.72
N HIS A 188 15.43 6.21 8.88
CA HIS A 188 14.35 5.24 8.66
C HIS A 188 13.89 5.26 7.20
N VAL A 189 13.80 4.09 6.57
CA VAL A 189 13.38 3.97 5.17
C VAL A 189 11.86 4.04 5.07
N VAL A 190 11.34 4.90 4.21
CA VAL A 190 9.90 5.01 3.91
C VAL A 190 9.67 4.85 2.43
N VAL A 191 8.83 3.88 2.07
CA VAL A 191 8.42 3.64 0.67
C VAL A 191 7.01 4.19 0.47
N THR A 192 6.83 5.04 -0.52
CA THR A 192 5.54 5.70 -0.76
C THR A 192 5.25 5.89 -2.25
N GLY A 193 4.01 6.25 -2.54
CA GLY A 193 3.55 6.46 -3.91
C GLY A 193 2.02 6.53 -3.99
N HIS A 194 1.56 7.04 -5.12
CA HIS A 194 0.14 7.23 -5.41
C HIS A 194 -0.31 6.42 -6.64
N SER A 195 -1.55 5.93 -6.65
CA SER A 195 -2.14 5.21 -7.80
C SER A 195 -1.30 3.98 -8.21
N LEU A 196 -0.89 3.88 -9.48
CA LEU A 196 0.09 2.88 -9.95
C LEU A 196 1.38 2.87 -9.08
N GLY A 197 1.91 4.04 -8.73
CA GLY A 197 3.09 4.17 -7.88
C GLY A 197 2.88 3.60 -6.49
N ALA A 198 1.66 3.64 -5.96
CA ALA A 198 1.31 3.04 -4.67
C ALA A 198 1.37 1.49 -4.71
N ALA A 199 1.08 0.89 -5.87
CA ALA A 199 1.25 -0.54 -6.09
C ALA A 199 2.73 -0.92 -6.21
N ILE A 200 3.54 -0.13 -6.92
CA ILE A 200 5.00 -0.31 -7.01
C ILE A 200 5.63 -0.17 -5.63
N ALA A 201 5.28 0.88 -4.86
CA ALA A 201 5.70 1.09 -3.48
C ALA A 201 5.40 -0.10 -2.56
N THR A 202 4.23 -0.72 -2.73
CA THR A 202 3.83 -1.93 -1.98
C THR A 202 4.73 -3.12 -2.30
N ILE A 203 5.11 -3.32 -3.57
CA ILE A 203 6.02 -4.41 -3.99
C ILE A 203 7.46 -4.12 -3.55
N ALA A 204 7.93 -2.89 -3.75
CA ALA A 204 9.26 -2.44 -3.36
C ALA A 204 9.48 -2.60 -1.85
N GLY A 205 8.59 -2.04 -1.01
CA GLY A 205 8.69 -2.20 0.44
C GLY A 205 8.61 -3.65 0.91
N ALA A 206 7.76 -4.47 0.26
CA ALA A 206 7.71 -5.91 0.54
C ALA A 206 9.04 -6.60 0.23
N TYR A 207 9.69 -6.28 -0.90
CA TYR A 207 11.00 -6.79 -1.28
C TYR A 207 12.10 -6.33 -0.31
N LEU A 208 12.18 -5.03 0.03
CA LEU A 208 13.18 -4.47 0.94
C LEU A 208 13.16 -5.16 2.31
N ARG A 209 11.96 -5.43 2.84
CA ARG A 209 11.77 -6.20 4.08
C ARG A 209 12.28 -7.65 3.96
N THR A 210 12.24 -8.29 2.78
CA THR A 210 12.91 -9.60 2.57
C THR A 210 14.43 -9.51 2.60
N LYS A 211 14.99 -8.35 2.24
CA LYS A 211 16.44 -8.06 2.27
C LYS A 211 16.91 -7.51 3.63
N GLN A 212 16.06 -7.60 4.66
CA GLN A 212 16.35 -7.13 6.02
C GLN A 212 16.61 -5.61 6.10
N ILE A 213 16.13 -4.85 5.12
CA ILE A 213 16.05 -3.39 5.17
C ILE A 213 14.70 -3.05 5.83
N PRO A 214 14.67 -2.54 7.08
CA PRO A 214 13.42 -2.18 7.73
C PRO A 214 12.86 -0.92 7.06
N CYS A 215 11.60 -0.95 6.66
CA CYS A 215 10.94 0.20 6.07
C CYS A 215 9.44 0.23 6.41
N ASP A 216 8.84 1.41 6.33
CA ASP A 216 7.39 1.60 6.32
C ASP A 216 6.86 1.79 4.90
N ILE A 217 5.60 1.42 4.67
CA ILE A 217 4.91 1.54 3.37
C ILE A 217 3.67 2.42 3.56
N TYR A 218 3.60 3.52 2.81
CA TYR A 218 2.44 4.43 2.77
C TYR A 218 1.93 4.52 1.33
N SER A 219 0.80 3.86 1.04
CA SER A 219 0.27 3.72 -0.32
C SER A 219 -1.09 4.44 -0.46
N TYR A 220 -1.15 5.46 -1.33
CA TYR A 220 -2.32 6.33 -1.54
C TYR A 220 -3.08 5.94 -2.80
N GLY A 221 -4.40 5.73 -2.71
CA GLY A 221 -5.21 5.35 -3.88
C GLY A 221 -4.76 4.04 -4.52
N SER A 222 -4.17 3.13 -3.74
CA SER A 222 -3.53 1.92 -4.27
C SER A 222 -4.55 0.93 -4.84
N PRO A 223 -4.36 0.42 -6.07
CA PRO A 223 -5.10 -0.74 -6.57
C PRO A 223 -4.71 -2.02 -5.83
N ARG A 224 -5.47 -3.11 -6.04
CA ARG A 224 -5.14 -4.44 -5.48
C ARG A 224 -3.91 -5.02 -6.16
N VAL A 225 -2.86 -5.29 -5.38
CA VAL A 225 -1.51 -5.55 -5.92
C VAL A 225 -1.25 -7.03 -6.25
N GLY A 226 -1.88 -7.96 -5.52
CA GLY A 226 -1.61 -9.39 -5.63
C GLY A 226 -2.70 -10.28 -5.03
N ASP A 227 -2.41 -11.58 -4.92
CA ASP A 227 -3.33 -12.57 -4.37
C ASP A 227 -3.46 -12.49 -2.84
N ALA A 228 -4.39 -13.25 -2.26
CA ALA A 228 -4.57 -13.39 -0.82
C ALA A 228 -3.27 -13.73 -0.05
N ARG A 229 -2.29 -14.41 -0.69
CA ARG A 229 -1.00 -14.75 -0.08
C ARG A 229 -0.04 -13.57 -0.09
N PHE A 230 -0.02 -12.76 -1.15
CA PHE A 230 0.72 -11.50 -1.17
C PHE A 230 0.13 -10.51 -0.16
N ALA A 231 -1.20 -10.37 -0.13
CA ALA A 231 -1.91 -9.53 0.84
C ALA A 231 -1.58 -9.89 2.29
N ASP A 232 -1.62 -11.19 2.62
CA ASP A 232 -1.27 -11.69 3.96
C ASP A 232 0.22 -11.51 4.28
N PHE A 233 1.11 -11.79 3.33
CA PHE A 233 2.56 -11.61 3.49
C PHE A 233 2.92 -10.16 3.85
N VAL A 234 2.49 -9.18 3.04
CA VAL A 234 2.86 -7.76 3.22
C VAL A 234 2.18 -7.12 4.45
N SER A 235 1.02 -7.64 4.86
CA SER A 235 0.29 -7.13 6.04
C SER A 235 0.81 -7.70 7.37
N ASN A 236 1.54 -8.82 7.35
CA ASN A 236 2.15 -9.44 8.53
C ASN A 236 3.69 -9.29 8.59
N GLN A 237 4.33 -8.79 7.54
CA GLN A 237 5.75 -8.40 7.57
C GLN A 237 6.05 -7.34 8.64
N PRO A 238 7.26 -7.32 9.22
CA PRO A 238 7.67 -6.28 10.17
C PRO A 238 7.79 -4.91 9.48
N GLY A 239 7.28 -3.87 10.17
CA GLY A 239 7.13 -2.50 9.67
C GLY A 239 5.68 -2.01 9.80
N LEU A 240 5.41 -0.76 9.41
CA LEU A 240 4.06 -0.26 9.19
C LEU A 240 3.66 -0.46 7.73
N THR A 241 2.49 -1.06 7.51
CA THR A 241 1.83 -1.06 6.20
C THR A 241 0.56 -0.20 6.36
N ALA A 242 0.53 0.95 5.69
CA ALA A 242 -0.60 1.88 5.69
C ALA A 242 -1.10 2.06 4.25
N ARG A 243 -2.28 1.51 3.95
CA ARG A 243 -3.00 1.77 2.71
C ARG A 243 -4.04 2.86 2.96
N ILE A 244 -3.78 4.05 2.44
CA ILE A 244 -4.69 5.20 2.57
C ILE A 244 -5.67 5.19 1.39
N THR A 245 -6.95 5.26 1.71
CA THR A 245 -8.07 5.38 0.76
C THR A 245 -8.84 6.66 1.04
N HIS A 246 -9.52 7.21 0.04
CA HIS A 246 -10.29 8.44 0.15
C HIS A 246 -11.62 8.21 -0.56
N GLY A 247 -12.70 8.63 0.08
CA GLY A 247 -14.03 8.67 -0.48
C GLY A 247 -14.43 7.39 -1.22
N TYR A 248 -14.92 7.61 -2.43
CA TYR A 248 -15.34 6.61 -3.39
C TYR A 248 -14.33 6.47 -4.55
N ASP A 249 -13.03 6.70 -4.34
CA ASP A 249 -11.96 6.47 -5.33
C ASP A 249 -12.14 5.10 -6.03
N PRO A 250 -12.26 5.03 -7.38
CA PRO A 250 -12.37 3.77 -8.12
C PRO A 250 -11.10 2.89 -8.10
N VAL A 251 -9.90 3.44 -7.90
CA VAL A 251 -8.64 2.71 -8.10
C VAL A 251 -8.41 1.59 -7.07
N PRO A 252 -8.65 1.78 -5.75
CA PRO A 252 -8.62 0.69 -4.79
C PRO A 252 -9.68 -0.39 -5.03
N SER A 253 -10.67 -0.14 -5.89
CA SER A 253 -11.66 -1.14 -6.31
C SER A 253 -11.21 -2.01 -7.49
N VAL A 254 -10.04 -1.74 -8.09
CA VAL A 254 -9.47 -2.54 -9.21
C VAL A 254 -8.06 -3.08 -8.91
N PRO A 255 -7.61 -4.17 -9.56
CA PRO A 255 -8.44 -5.19 -10.21
C PRO A 255 -9.49 -5.76 -9.23
N PRO A 256 -10.70 -6.12 -9.71
CA PRO A 256 -11.78 -6.60 -8.84
C PRO A 256 -11.39 -7.93 -8.16
N MET A 257 -11.95 -8.20 -6.98
CA MET A 257 -11.80 -9.52 -6.35
C MET A 257 -12.52 -10.60 -7.16
N SER A 258 -13.60 -10.24 -7.87
CA SER A 258 -14.49 -11.17 -8.55
C SER A 258 -15.05 -10.64 -9.88
N LEU A 259 -15.43 -11.58 -10.76
CA LEU A 259 -16.27 -11.29 -11.92
C LEU A 259 -17.63 -11.97 -11.77
N PHE A 260 -18.68 -11.22 -12.15
CA PHE A 260 -20.10 -11.63 -12.07
C PHE A 260 -20.54 -12.08 -10.65
N GLY A 261 -19.83 -11.64 -9.61
CA GLY A 261 -20.05 -12.02 -8.20
C GLY A 261 -19.72 -13.47 -7.85
N ILE A 262 -19.23 -14.27 -8.80
CA ILE A 262 -19.09 -15.75 -8.66
C ILE A 262 -17.73 -16.31 -9.07
N TYR A 263 -16.92 -15.58 -9.83
CA TYR A 263 -15.60 -16.03 -10.28
C TYR A 263 -14.48 -15.25 -9.58
N ASP A 264 -13.81 -15.88 -8.60
CA ASP A 264 -12.71 -15.27 -7.84
C ASP A 264 -11.49 -15.05 -8.75
N LEU A 265 -11.07 -13.79 -8.89
CA LEU A 265 -9.83 -13.39 -9.55
C LEU A 265 -8.61 -13.48 -8.62
N GLY A 266 -8.80 -13.79 -7.33
CA GLY A 266 -7.75 -13.99 -6.34
C GLY A 266 -7.16 -12.70 -5.77
N TYR A 267 -7.34 -11.56 -6.45
CA TYR A 267 -6.92 -10.23 -5.97
C TYR A 267 -7.49 -9.91 -4.60
N ARG A 268 -6.64 -9.43 -3.69
CA ARG A 268 -7.02 -8.97 -2.34
C ARG A 268 -6.21 -7.75 -1.93
N HIS A 269 -6.65 -7.08 -0.87
CA HIS A 269 -5.97 -5.90 -0.33
C HIS A 269 -5.08 -6.20 0.87
N ILE A 270 -3.98 -5.46 0.96
CA ILE A 270 -3.22 -5.32 2.21
C ILE A 270 -4.04 -4.56 3.26
N TRP A 271 -3.75 -4.79 4.53
CA TRP A 271 -4.45 -4.17 5.67
C TRP A 271 -3.46 -3.70 6.75
N PRO A 272 -3.85 -2.74 7.63
CA PRO A 272 -5.11 -2.00 7.65
C PRO A 272 -5.31 -1.04 6.48
N GLU A 273 -6.58 -0.70 6.25
CA GLU A 273 -7.00 0.45 5.44
C GLU A 273 -7.19 1.66 6.35
N TYR A 274 -6.72 2.82 5.91
CA TYR A 274 -6.93 4.11 6.54
C TYR A 274 -7.79 4.97 5.60
N TRP A 275 -9.10 4.99 5.84
CA TRP A 275 -10.08 5.61 4.94
C TRP A 275 -10.45 7.02 5.40
N ILE A 276 -10.21 7.99 4.52
CA ILE A 276 -10.65 9.38 4.63
C ILE A 276 -12.08 9.46 4.04
N PRO A 277 -13.12 9.77 4.82
CA PRO A 277 -14.49 9.92 4.30
C PRO A 277 -14.66 11.29 3.60
N ASP A 278 -15.62 11.39 2.67
CA ASP A 278 -15.83 12.60 1.83
C ASP A 278 -16.18 13.86 2.62
N SER A 279 -16.73 13.71 3.84
CA SER A 279 -17.08 14.83 4.73
C SER A 279 -15.88 15.56 5.36
N PHE A 280 -14.64 15.17 5.00
CA PHE A 280 -13.40 15.73 5.54
C PHE A 280 -13.18 17.24 5.23
N GLU A 281 -14.02 17.88 4.41
CA GLU A 281 -14.02 19.33 4.14
C GLU A 281 -13.95 20.21 5.42
N ASN A 282 -14.50 19.74 6.54
CA ASN A 282 -14.59 20.51 7.78
C ASN A 282 -13.50 20.19 8.83
N GLY A 283 -12.56 19.28 8.56
CA GLY A 283 -11.45 18.94 9.46
C GLY A 283 -11.85 18.29 10.80
N THR A 284 -13.15 18.05 11.04
CA THR A 284 -13.68 17.37 12.23
C THR A 284 -13.75 15.85 12.08
N ASP A 285 -13.63 15.33 10.86
CA ASP A 285 -13.81 13.91 10.58
C ASP A 285 -12.55 13.08 10.84
N THR A 286 -12.77 11.85 11.28
CA THR A 286 -11.70 10.94 11.72
C THR A 286 -11.43 9.89 10.66
N ILE A 287 -10.16 9.76 10.25
CA ILE A 287 -9.72 8.69 9.34
C ILE A 287 -10.02 7.33 9.98
N ARG A 288 -10.89 6.54 9.34
CA ARG A 288 -11.40 5.26 9.85
C ARG A 288 -10.43 4.14 9.51
N VAL A 289 -10.28 3.18 10.42
CA VAL A 289 -9.31 2.08 10.29
C VAL A 289 -10.02 0.75 10.03
N CYS A 290 -10.25 0.43 8.76
CA CYS A 290 -10.78 -0.88 8.35
C CYS A 290 -9.68 -1.97 8.36
N ARG A 291 -10.06 -3.21 8.63
CA ARG A 291 -9.13 -4.33 8.87
C ARG A 291 -9.63 -5.63 8.24
N GLY A 292 -8.71 -6.39 7.64
CA GLY A 292 -8.97 -7.63 6.92
C GLY A 292 -8.88 -7.45 5.40
N MET A 293 -8.30 -8.43 4.70
CA MET A 293 -8.01 -8.40 3.25
C MET A 293 -9.24 -8.32 2.32
N GLU A 294 -10.40 -8.67 2.84
CA GLU A 294 -11.71 -8.76 2.17
C GLU A 294 -12.72 -7.78 2.81
N ASN A 295 -12.28 -6.87 3.69
CA ASN A 295 -13.18 -5.96 4.38
C ASN A 295 -13.55 -4.77 3.47
N LEU A 296 -14.82 -4.72 3.06
CA LEU A 296 -15.35 -3.68 2.20
C LEU A 296 -16.00 -2.52 2.98
N SER A 297 -15.99 -2.49 4.32
CA SER A 297 -16.68 -1.48 5.16
C SER A 297 -16.02 -0.08 5.24
N CYS A 298 -15.16 0.25 4.28
CA CYS A 298 -14.57 1.58 4.07
C CYS A 298 -14.77 1.98 2.59
N ASN A 299 -13.73 2.20 1.77
CA ASN A 299 -13.88 2.58 0.35
C ASN A 299 -14.66 1.55 -0.52
N GLY A 300 -14.75 0.29 -0.06
CA GLY A 300 -15.61 -0.74 -0.67
C GLY A 300 -17.12 -0.54 -0.46
N THR A 301 -17.54 0.36 0.44
CA THR A 301 -18.94 0.53 0.90
C THR A 301 -19.76 1.35 -0.09
N ARG A 302 -19.90 0.83 -1.31
CA ARG A 302 -20.72 1.46 -2.34
C ARG A 302 -22.18 1.02 -2.17
N GLU A 303 -22.90 1.76 -1.33
CA GLU A 303 -24.36 1.73 -1.35
C GLU A 303 -24.88 2.08 -2.75
N THR A 304 -26.03 1.54 -3.10
CA THR A 304 -26.56 1.54 -4.48
C THR A 304 -27.17 2.89 -4.87
N GLY A 305 -26.35 3.94 -4.96
CA GLY A 305 -26.78 5.29 -5.33
C GLY A 305 -25.68 6.26 -5.81
N PHE A 306 -24.40 6.02 -5.51
CA PHE A 306 -23.37 7.06 -5.62
C PHE A 306 -22.68 7.20 -6.98
N SER A 307 -22.20 8.42 -7.24
CA SER A 307 -21.23 8.81 -8.26
C SER A 307 -19.90 8.03 -8.12
N PHE A 308 -19.11 7.98 -9.19
CA PHE A 308 -17.67 7.70 -9.08
C PHE A 308 -16.93 9.01 -9.24
N GLU A 309 -16.27 9.44 -8.18
CA GLU A 309 -15.63 10.75 -8.16
C GLU A 309 -14.11 10.52 -8.32
N ILE A 310 -13.64 10.68 -9.57
CA ILE A 310 -12.22 10.55 -9.89
C ILE A 310 -11.38 11.68 -9.26
N GLU A 311 -12.04 12.72 -8.74
CA GLU A 311 -11.41 13.72 -7.90
C GLU A 311 -11.04 13.18 -6.52
N ASP A 312 -11.69 12.13 -6.00
CA ASP A 312 -11.26 11.44 -4.78
C ASP A 312 -9.85 10.86 -4.98
N HIS A 313 -9.62 10.30 -6.17
CA HIS A 313 -8.32 9.79 -6.62
C HIS A 313 -7.28 10.89 -6.91
N ARG A 314 -7.68 12.17 -6.90
CA ARG A 314 -6.78 13.32 -7.09
C ARG A 314 -6.49 14.06 -5.79
N ASN A 315 -7.19 13.71 -4.71
CA ASN A 315 -7.13 14.40 -3.42
C ASN A 315 -6.81 13.41 -2.29
N TYR A 316 -5.57 13.44 -1.80
CA TYR A 316 -5.09 12.61 -0.70
C TYR A 316 -4.41 13.49 0.35
N LEU A 317 -5.22 14.06 1.25
CA LEU A 317 -4.79 15.10 2.20
C LEU A 317 -4.15 16.32 1.49
N GLY A 318 -4.66 16.65 0.30
CA GLY A 318 -4.06 17.61 -0.63
C GLY A 318 -4.11 17.09 -2.07
N ARG A 319 -3.86 17.96 -3.05
CA ARG A 319 -4.00 17.65 -4.48
C ARG A 319 -2.81 16.83 -5.00
N ILE A 320 -2.79 15.53 -4.68
CA ILE A 320 -1.63 14.64 -4.83
C ILE A 320 -1.12 14.50 -6.27
N THR A 321 -1.96 14.73 -7.29
CA THR A 321 -1.55 14.68 -8.70
C THR A 321 -1.24 16.06 -9.30
N ALA A 322 -1.21 17.14 -8.52
CA ALA A 322 -1.22 18.51 -9.05
C ALA A 322 0.03 18.91 -9.86
N CYS A 323 1.19 18.33 -9.53
CA CYS A 323 2.42 18.53 -10.30
C CYS A 323 2.44 17.80 -11.65
N GLY A 324 1.62 16.76 -11.81
CA GLY A 324 1.68 15.86 -12.96
C GLY A 324 1.43 16.61 -14.27
N PRO A 325 1.89 16.08 -15.41
CA PRO A 325 1.81 16.75 -16.70
C PRO A 325 0.38 17.24 -16.92
N LYS A 326 0.24 18.57 -17.06
CA LYS A 326 -1.07 19.22 -17.18
C LYS A 326 -1.77 18.66 -18.40
N PHE A 327 -2.76 17.81 -18.14
CA PHE A 327 -3.62 17.13 -19.13
C PHE A 327 -3.84 18.03 -20.33
N THR A 328 -3.54 17.53 -21.53
CA THR A 328 -3.75 18.33 -22.72
C THR A 328 -5.24 18.61 -22.87
N TYR A 329 -5.60 19.68 -23.59
CA TYR A 329 -7.00 20.03 -23.80
C TYR A 329 -7.83 18.87 -24.40
N ARG A 330 -7.15 17.92 -25.06
CA ARG A 330 -7.71 16.70 -25.65
C ARG A 330 -8.05 15.61 -24.63
N ASP A 331 -7.35 15.57 -23.50
CA ASP A 331 -7.64 14.64 -22.39
C ASP A 331 -8.78 15.17 -21.50
N MET A 332 -9.03 16.48 -21.50
CA MET A 332 -10.13 17.12 -20.76
C MET A 332 -11.51 16.81 -21.36
N GLU A 333 -11.59 16.49 -22.65
CA GLU A 333 -12.83 16.03 -23.30
C GLU A 333 -13.15 14.56 -22.95
N GLU A 334 -12.17 13.80 -22.45
CA GLU A 334 -12.30 12.39 -22.10
C GLU A 334 -12.92 12.18 -20.70
N ASN A 335 -14.09 12.79 -20.48
CA ASN A 335 -14.99 12.45 -19.38
C ASN A 335 -15.28 10.93 -19.36
N TRP A 336 -15.26 10.33 -18.17
CA TRP A 336 -15.74 8.97 -17.94
C TRP A 336 -17.17 8.83 -18.48
N SER A 337 -17.40 7.88 -19.40
CA SER A 337 -18.73 7.73 -19.99
C SER A 337 -19.70 7.14 -18.98
N ALA A 338 -21.01 7.38 -19.14
CA ALA A 338 -22.03 6.73 -18.31
C ALA A 338 -21.89 5.20 -18.31
N GLU A 339 -21.41 4.63 -19.42
CA GLU A 339 -21.05 3.23 -19.59
C GLU A 339 -19.81 2.81 -18.77
N ASP A 340 -18.72 3.57 -18.80
CA ASP A 340 -17.53 3.29 -17.97
C ASP A 340 -17.87 3.33 -16.46
N LEU A 341 -18.64 4.34 -16.06
CA LEU A 341 -19.11 4.54 -14.69
C LEU A 341 -20.03 3.37 -14.27
N ASN A 342 -20.89 2.91 -15.17
CA ASN A 342 -21.71 1.72 -14.97
C ASN A 342 -20.86 0.43 -14.91
N ARG A 343 -19.79 0.32 -15.72
CA ARG A 343 -18.86 -0.81 -15.71
C ARG A 343 -18.15 -0.93 -14.36
N LEU A 344 -17.62 0.17 -13.82
CA LEU A 344 -17.05 0.21 -12.47
C LEU A 344 -18.10 -0.14 -11.40
N ARG A 345 -19.34 0.37 -11.50
CA ARG A 345 -20.46 0.06 -10.58
C ARG A 345 -20.71 -1.46 -10.55
N MET A 346 -20.76 -2.11 -11.70
CA MET A 346 -20.91 -3.56 -11.79
C MET A 346 -19.73 -4.33 -11.19
N LEU A 347 -18.48 -3.88 -11.39
CA LEU A 347 -17.32 -4.54 -10.80
C LEU A 347 -17.32 -4.46 -9.25
N VAL A 348 -17.72 -3.34 -8.66
CA VAL A 348 -17.84 -3.24 -7.19
C VAL A 348 -19.08 -3.97 -6.67
N GLY A 349 -20.19 -3.95 -7.41
CA GLY A 349 -21.37 -4.77 -7.12
C GLY A 349 -21.04 -6.27 -7.09
N ASN A 350 -20.22 -6.75 -8.03
CA ASN A 350 -19.69 -8.11 -8.04
C ASN A 350 -18.89 -8.41 -6.75
N ASP A 351 -17.95 -7.53 -6.38
CA ASP A 351 -17.13 -7.71 -5.18
C ASP A 351 -17.96 -7.74 -3.89
N ASN A 352 -18.99 -6.88 -3.78
CA ASN A 352 -19.92 -6.88 -2.64
C ASN A 352 -20.80 -8.15 -2.60
N LEU A 353 -21.30 -8.63 -3.74
CA LEU A 353 -22.01 -9.91 -3.85
C LEU A 353 -21.09 -11.09 -3.47
N PHE A 354 -19.84 -11.07 -3.94
CA PHE A 354 -18.86 -12.10 -3.67
C PHE A 354 -18.50 -12.16 -2.17
N ALA A 355 -18.29 -11.02 -1.52
CA ALA A 355 -18.12 -10.93 -0.07
C ALA A 355 -19.34 -11.48 0.70
N THR A 356 -20.53 -11.03 0.31
CA THR A 356 -21.80 -11.37 0.97
C THR A 356 -22.17 -12.86 0.82
N HIS A 357 -21.77 -13.54 -0.25
CA HIS A 357 -22.14 -14.93 -0.53
C HIS A 357 -21.02 -15.97 -0.37
N PHE A 358 -19.74 -15.62 -0.59
CA PHE A 358 -18.64 -16.61 -0.62
C PHE A 358 -17.59 -16.43 0.48
N ILE A 359 -17.60 -15.30 1.20
CA ILE A 359 -16.63 -15.01 2.27
C ILE A 359 -17.31 -15.15 3.65
N SER A 360 -18.49 -14.57 3.84
CA SER A 360 -19.37 -14.80 5.01
C SER A 360 -19.56 -16.28 5.33
N ASN A 361 -19.93 -17.08 4.33
CA ASN A 361 -20.14 -18.53 4.43
C ASN A 361 -18.84 -19.33 4.72
N ARG A 362 -17.66 -18.70 4.70
CA ARG A 362 -16.40 -19.30 5.18
C ARG A 362 -16.07 -18.93 6.62
N THR A 363 -16.54 -17.79 7.13
CA THR A 363 -16.28 -17.33 8.50
C THR A 363 -17.28 -17.82 9.53
N GLY A 364 -18.45 -18.33 9.11
CA GLY A 364 -19.38 -19.06 9.98
C GLY A 364 -20.06 -18.19 11.04
N VAL A 365 -20.54 -17.02 10.60
CA VAL A 365 -21.34 -16.06 11.39
C VAL A 365 -22.71 -15.93 10.75
#